data_AF-X0ZWL7-F1
#
_entry.id   AF-X0ZWL7-F1
#
_cell.length_a   1.000
_cell.length_b   1.000
_cell.length_c   1.000
_cell.angle_alpha   90.00
_cell.angle_beta   90.00
_cell.angle_gamma   90.00
#
_symmetry.space_group_name_H-M   'P 1'
#
loop_
_entity.id
_entity.type
_entity.pdbx_description
1 polymer ?
#
loop_
_entity_poly.entity_id
_entity_poly.type
_entity_poly.pdbx_seq_one_letter_code
_entity_poly.pdbx_strand_id
1 'polypeptide(L)'
;ESIHFKNFLKIMLPVDYALLIQGDSVSLAKNRYGLTHFHVRVDWPITEAAEDMARSLRYISKDIFEKGDKYAEDIQKKFFEYFGLPVMVGGRRTAAIVAAQYLKRIPGITTVYVGSSESRALIRISERGLSKSVLMKRSLKELDEIAEGVGLPPRAFKKNYVVAREKRCGICVFQASYTRSYHAREPEDGKLREIRPDLHWLTVGEQHILPKPGVLKYPPIPLNLIYT
;
A
#
# COMPACT_ATOMS: atom_id res chain seq x y z
N GLU A 1 -0.64 17.36 -21.61
CA GLU A 1 0.23 16.99 -20.48
C GLU A 1 1.40 17.97 -20.45
N SER A 2 1.78 18.51 -19.29
CA SER A 2 2.95 19.40 -19.21
C SER A 2 4.21 18.58 -19.46
N ILE A 3 4.93 18.87 -20.54
CA ILE A 3 6.19 18.21 -20.94
C ILE A 3 7.23 18.24 -19.79
N HIS A 4 7.13 19.24 -18.91
CA HIS A 4 8.02 19.43 -17.78
C HIS A 4 7.67 18.59 -16.55
N PHE A 5 6.47 18.01 -16.46
CA PHE A 5 6.06 17.27 -15.24
C PHE A 5 6.95 16.06 -14.95
N LYS A 6 7.31 15.28 -15.98
CA LYS A 6 8.23 14.15 -15.82
C LYS A 6 9.64 14.59 -15.40
N ASN A 7 10.10 15.73 -15.90
CA ASN A 7 11.40 16.30 -15.52
C ASN A 7 11.37 16.82 -14.09
N PHE A 8 10.28 17.48 -13.69
CA PHE A 8 10.04 17.89 -12.32
C PHE A 8 10.06 16.70 -11.34
N LEU A 9 9.36 15.60 -11.65
CA LEU A 9 9.39 14.40 -10.82
C LEU A 9 10.80 13.81 -10.67
N LYS A 10 11.62 13.86 -11.73
CA LYS A 10 13.03 13.44 -11.67
C LYS A 10 13.86 14.32 -10.74
N ILE A 11 13.65 15.64 -10.79
CA ILE A 11 14.33 16.59 -9.91
C ILE A 11 13.94 16.36 -8.44
N MET A 12 12.69 15.96 -8.18
CA MET A 12 12.19 15.70 -6.84
C MET A 12 12.62 14.35 -6.26
N LEU A 13 13.17 13.41 -7.04
CA LEU A 13 13.58 12.08 -6.57
C LEU A 13 14.50 12.08 -5.33
N PRO A 14 15.45 13.02 -5.16
CA PRO A 14 16.33 13.06 -3.99
C PRO A 14 15.65 13.60 -2.72
N VAL A 15 14.48 14.23 -2.82
CA VAL A 15 13.81 14.92 -1.70
C VAL A 15 12.64 14.07 -1.20
N ASP A 16 12.37 14.11 0.10
CA ASP A 16 11.14 13.55 0.66
C ASP A 16 9.98 14.53 0.43
N TYR A 17 9.06 14.14 -0.46
CA TYR A 17 7.86 14.92 -0.79
C TYR A 17 6.61 14.04 -0.78
N ALA A 18 5.47 14.69 -0.52
CA ALA A 18 4.15 14.13 -0.75
C ALA A 18 3.41 14.96 -1.80
N LEU A 19 2.68 14.28 -2.67
CA LEU A 19 1.78 14.88 -3.65
C LEU A 19 0.35 14.53 -3.27
N LEU A 20 -0.49 15.55 -3.11
CA LEU A 20 -1.92 15.39 -2.95
C LEU A 20 -2.59 15.82 -4.26
N ILE A 21 -3.32 14.87 -4.86
CA ILE A 21 -4.11 15.10 -6.07
C ILE A 21 -5.57 15.08 -5.66
N GLN A 22 -6.27 16.19 -5.84
CA GLN A 22 -7.67 16.34 -5.45
C GLN A 22 -8.52 16.80 -6.63
N GLY A 23 -9.73 16.27 -6.71
CA GLY A 23 -10.74 16.77 -7.64
C GLY A 23 -11.14 18.20 -7.26
N ASP A 24 -10.98 19.14 -8.18
CA ASP A 24 -11.55 20.48 -8.07
C ASP A 24 -13.00 20.44 -8.56
N SER A 25 -13.94 20.52 -7.61
CA SER A 25 -15.37 20.52 -7.87
C SER A 25 -15.88 21.83 -8.45
N VAL A 26 -15.10 22.92 -8.37
CA VAL A 26 -15.46 24.26 -8.86
C VAL A 26 -15.06 24.42 -10.34
N SER A 27 -14.00 23.73 -10.78
CA SER A 27 -13.53 23.81 -12.16
C SER A 27 -14.36 22.96 -13.12
N LEU A 28 -14.92 23.62 -14.14
CA LEU A 28 -15.59 22.97 -15.27
C LEU A 28 -14.61 22.45 -16.35
N ALA A 29 -13.29 22.64 -16.16
CA ALA A 29 -12.29 22.22 -17.13
C ALA A 29 -12.24 20.69 -17.31
N LYS A 30 -11.73 20.23 -18.45
CA LYS A 30 -11.57 18.79 -18.74
C LYS A 30 -10.61 18.09 -17.77
N ASN A 31 -9.66 18.82 -17.18
CA ASN A 31 -8.73 18.33 -16.16
C ASN A 31 -9.08 18.97 -14.81
N ARG A 32 -9.95 18.32 -14.03
CA ARG A 32 -10.45 18.81 -12.75
C ARG A 32 -9.58 18.43 -11.57
N TYR A 33 -8.26 18.41 -11.70
CA TYR A 33 -7.38 17.97 -10.61
C TYR A 33 -6.42 19.07 -10.19
N GLY A 34 -6.51 19.46 -8.92
CA GLY A 34 -5.52 20.29 -8.24
C GLY A 34 -4.38 19.42 -7.71
N LEU A 35 -3.15 19.90 -7.84
CA LEU A 35 -1.95 19.26 -7.31
C LEU A 35 -1.35 20.15 -6.21
N THR A 36 -1.32 19.66 -4.99
CA THR A 36 -0.66 20.32 -3.85
C THR A 36 0.52 19.48 -3.37
N HIS A 37 1.57 20.14 -2.89
CA HIS A 37 2.84 19.50 -2.51
C HIS A 37 3.17 19.84 -1.06
N PHE A 38 3.70 18.87 -0.32
CA PHE A 38 4.12 19.06 1.06
C PHE A 38 5.47 18.39 1.31
N HIS A 39 6.29 19.00 2.17
CA HIS A 39 7.48 18.34 2.73
C HIS A 39 7.06 17.44 3.89
N VAL A 40 7.61 16.23 3.93
CA VAL A 40 7.15 15.18 4.84
C VAL A 40 8.03 15.15 6.08
N ARG A 41 7.51 15.63 7.22
CA ARG A 41 8.10 15.44 8.56
C ARG A 41 7.04 14.85 9.50
N VAL A 42 7.31 13.68 10.08
CA VAL A 42 6.29 12.84 10.75
C VAL A 42 6.86 12.27 12.03
N ASP A 43 6.91 13.09 13.07
CA ASP A 43 7.35 12.65 14.41
C ASP A 43 6.17 12.60 15.40
N TRP A 44 5.33 13.64 15.43
CA TRP A 44 4.19 13.74 16.36
C TRP A 44 2.90 12.97 16.02
N PRO A 45 2.47 12.85 14.74
CA PRO A 45 1.10 12.40 14.42
C PRO A 45 0.89 10.88 14.48
N ILE A 46 1.91 10.09 14.82
CA ILE A 46 1.82 8.62 14.86
C ILE A 46 0.93 8.18 16.02
N THR A 47 1.16 8.74 17.21
CA THR A 47 0.39 8.40 18.42
C THR A 47 -1.09 8.71 18.24
N GLU A 48 -1.42 9.89 17.70
CA GLU A 48 -2.81 10.28 17.43
C GLU A 48 -3.48 9.39 16.38
N ALA A 49 -2.77 9.04 15.30
CA ALA A 49 -3.30 8.14 14.28
C ALA A 49 -3.51 6.72 14.83
N ALA A 50 -2.58 6.22 15.65
CA ALA A 50 -2.71 4.92 16.31
C ALA A 50 -3.87 4.91 17.31
N GLU A 51 -4.05 5.98 18.08
CA GLU A 51 -5.18 6.15 18.99
C GLU A 51 -6.52 6.20 18.25
N ASP A 52 -6.62 6.96 17.16
CA ASP A 52 -7.82 7.02 16.32
C ASP A 52 -8.19 5.64 15.77
N MET A 53 -7.21 4.91 15.25
CA MET A 53 -7.41 3.54 14.79
C MET A 53 -7.89 2.65 15.95
N ALA A 54 -7.23 2.70 17.10
CA ALA A 54 -7.59 1.87 18.26
C ALA A 54 -8.99 2.19 18.80
N ARG A 55 -9.42 3.45 18.78
CA ARG A 55 -10.79 3.87 19.10
C ARG A 55 -11.80 3.31 18.11
N SER A 56 -11.54 3.44 16.80
CA SER A 56 -12.42 2.90 15.75
C SER A 56 -12.59 1.38 15.87
N LEU A 57 -11.51 0.68 16.18
CA LEU A 57 -11.51 -0.77 16.40
C LEU A 57 -11.92 -1.17 17.82
N ARG A 58 -12.34 -0.23 18.67
CA ARG A 58 -12.82 -0.48 20.04
C ARG A 58 -11.81 -1.21 20.92
N TYR A 59 -10.52 -0.96 20.75
CA TYR A 59 -9.46 -1.45 21.66
C TYR A 59 -9.24 -0.53 22.86
N ILE A 60 -9.62 0.73 22.71
CA ILE A 60 -9.62 1.78 23.72
C ILE A 60 -10.90 2.60 23.60
N SER A 61 -11.24 3.34 24.65
CA SER A 61 -12.41 4.21 24.72
C SER A 61 -12.06 5.66 24.42
N LYS A 62 -11.00 6.18 25.04
CA LYS A 62 -10.67 7.61 24.99
C LYS A 62 -9.21 7.88 24.64
N ASP A 63 -8.29 7.36 25.44
CA ASP A 63 -6.88 7.74 25.42
C ASP A 63 -5.98 6.51 25.22
N ILE A 64 -4.95 6.62 24.40
CA ILE A 64 -4.06 5.49 24.08
C ILE A 64 -3.32 4.95 25.32
N PHE A 65 -3.09 5.78 26.33
CA PHE A 65 -2.42 5.43 27.58
C PHE A 65 -3.42 5.04 28.69
N GLU A 66 -4.73 4.95 28.40
CA GLU A 66 -5.76 4.62 29.42
C GLU A 66 -5.54 3.23 30.08
N LYS A 67 -4.78 2.35 29.42
CA LYS A 67 -4.39 1.01 29.89
C LYS A 67 -2.89 0.87 30.17
N GLY A 68 -2.17 1.99 30.25
CA GLY A 68 -0.74 2.08 30.54
C GLY A 68 0.17 2.00 29.30
N ASP A 69 1.45 2.36 29.51
CA ASP A 69 2.44 2.57 28.44
C ASP A 69 2.66 1.35 27.55
N LYS A 70 2.68 0.14 28.15
CA LYS A 70 2.86 -1.09 27.38
C LYS A 70 1.71 -1.32 26.39
N TYR A 71 0.48 -1.02 26.80
CA TYR A 71 -0.68 -1.17 25.92
C TYR A 71 -0.63 -0.16 24.78
N ALA A 72 -0.20 1.08 25.07
CA ALA A 72 0.00 2.11 24.06
C ALA A 72 1.07 1.70 23.04
N GLU A 73 2.19 1.12 23.50
CA GLU A 73 3.25 0.60 22.63
C GLU A 73 2.73 -0.54 21.74
N ASP A 74 1.95 -1.48 22.29
CA ASP A 74 1.36 -2.58 21.53
C ASP A 74 0.35 -2.09 20.49
N ILE A 75 -0.45 -1.07 20.80
CA ILE A 75 -1.32 -0.39 19.82
C ILE A 75 -0.50 0.21 18.69
N GLN A 76 0.58 0.93 18.99
CA GLN A 76 1.41 1.53 17.96
C GLN A 76 2.04 0.46 17.05
N LYS A 77 2.51 -0.66 17.62
CA LYS A 77 3.01 -1.80 16.83
C LYS A 77 1.91 -2.35 15.92
N LYS A 78 0.69 -2.51 16.45
CA LYS A 78 -0.47 -2.94 15.65
C LYS A 78 -0.92 -1.92 14.62
N PHE A 79 -0.69 -0.64 14.83
CA PHE A 79 -0.93 0.40 13.82
C PHE A 79 -0.05 0.21 12.59
N PHE A 80 1.25 -0.04 12.78
CA PHE A 80 2.13 -0.38 11.65
C PHE A 80 1.72 -1.69 10.97
N GLU A 81 1.42 -2.73 11.75
CA GLU A 81 0.94 -4.01 11.21
C GLU A 81 -0.38 -3.83 10.45
N TYR A 82 -1.28 -2.99 10.95
CA TYR A 82 -2.54 -2.67 10.30
C TYR A 82 -2.24 -2.20 8.87
N PHE A 83 -1.26 -1.35 8.63
CA PHE A 83 -0.92 -0.94 7.27
C PHE A 83 0.14 -1.79 6.56
N GLY A 84 0.43 -3.00 7.08
CA GLY A 84 1.35 -3.97 6.49
C GLY A 84 2.80 -3.48 6.44
N LEU A 85 3.19 -2.70 7.44
CA LEU A 85 4.52 -2.16 7.60
C LEU A 85 5.17 -2.73 8.87
N PRO A 86 6.51 -2.86 8.88
CA PRO A 86 7.23 -3.13 10.11
C PRO A 86 7.13 -1.93 11.05
N VAL A 87 7.31 -2.18 12.33
CA VAL A 87 7.33 -1.15 13.38
C VAL A 87 8.48 -0.17 13.11
N MET A 88 8.23 1.14 13.31
CA MET A 88 9.24 2.21 13.16
C MET A 88 9.92 2.24 11.78
N VAL A 89 9.13 1.97 10.75
CA VAL A 89 9.56 2.07 9.36
C VAL A 89 9.94 3.51 8.97
N GLY A 90 10.79 3.68 7.94
CA GLY A 90 11.28 5.00 7.53
C GLY A 90 10.20 6.05 7.24
N GLY A 91 10.53 7.33 7.42
CA GLY A 91 9.60 8.46 7.51
C GLY A 91 8.52 8.55 6.43
N ARG A 92 8.85 8.29 5.15
CA ARG A 92 7.87 8.27 4.04
C ARG A 92 6.76 7.23 4.23
N ARG A 93 7.12 6.03 4.67
CA ARG A 93 6.17 4.92 4.88
C ARG A 93 5.28 5.20 6.09
N THR A 94 5.85 5.76 7.14
CA THR A 94 5.12 6.23 8.33
C THR A 94 4.15 7.37 7.99
N ALA A 95 4.60 8.34 7.19
CA ALA A 95 3.76 9.42 6.70
C ALA A 95 2.54 8.92 5.91
N ALA A 96 2.74 7.90 5.08
CA ALA A 96 1.68 7.35 4.26
C ALA A 96 0.56 6.70 5.08
N ILE A 97 0.91 5.99 6.16
CA ILE A 97 -0.10 5.32 7.01
C ILE A 97 -0.82 6.31 7.92
N VAL A 98 -0.10 7.31 8.41
CA VAL A 98 -0.68 8.43 9.16
C VAL A 98 -1.65 9.19 8.26
N ALA A 99 -1.23 9.54 7.04
CA ALA A 99 -2.09 10.19 6.05
C ALA A 99 -3.32 9.34 5.72
N ALA A 100 -3.16 8.02 5.52
CA ALA A 100 -4.28 7.13 5.26
C ALA A 100 -5.30 7.12 6.42
N GLN A 101 -4.81 7.14 7.67
CA GLN A 101 -5.68 7.19 8.84
C GLN A 101 -6.46 8.51 8.92
N TYR A 102 -5.81 9.66 8.69
CA TYR A 102 -6.51 10.96 8.69
C TYR A 102 -7.48 11.09 7.51
N LEU A 103 -7.08 10.64 6.32
CA LEU A 103 -7.91 10.72 5.11
C LEU A 103 -9.19 9.88 5.22
N LYS A 104 -9.18 8.81 6.02
CA LYS A 104 -10.38 8.00 6.32
C LYS A 104 -11.50 8.83 6.98
N ARG A 105 -11.17 9.94 7.65
CA ARG A 105 -12.15 10.85 8.28
C ARG A 105 -12.83 11.79 7.28
N ILE A 106 -12.27 11.93 6.07
CA ILE A 106 -12.79 12.84 5.05
C ILE A 106 -13.77 12.07 4.16
N PRO A 107 -14.99 12.56 3.94
CA PRO A 107 -15.93 11.94 3.00
C PRO A 107 -15.34 11.88 1.58
N GLY A 108 -15.21 10.67 1.03
CA GLY A 108 -14.73 10.45 -0.34
C GLY A 108 -13.90 9.18 -0.48
N ILE A 109 -13.54 8.84 -1.71
CA ILE A 109 -12.62 7.73 -1.98
C ILE A 109 -11.19 8.28 -1.94
N THR A 110 -10.41 7.80 -0.99
CA THR A 110 -9.01 8.18 -0.85
C THR A 110 -8.10 7.01 -1.22
N THR A 111 -6.92 7.32 -1.75
CA THR A 111 -5.90 6.30 -2.02
C THR A 111 -4.53 6.90 -1.81
N VAL A 112 -3.76 6.29 -0.93
CA VAL A 112 -2.38 6.68 -0.63
C VAL A 112 -1.44 5.71 -1.32
N TYR A 113 -0.53 6.26 -2.13
CA TYR A 113 0.57 5.52 -2.73
C TYR A 113 1.88 5.90 -2.06
N VAL A 114 2.67 4.91 -1.66
CA VAL A 114 4.02 5.14 -1.14
C VAL A 114 5.02 4.20 -1.78
N GLY A 115 6.00 4.80 -2.45
CA GLY A 115 7.16 4.10 -2.97
C GLY A 115 8.29 4.03 -1.94
N SER A 116 8.99 2.91 -1.88
CA SER A 116 10.17 2.75 -1.05
C SER A 116 11.28 2.09 -1.86
N SER A 117 12.40 2.80 -2.02
CA SER A 117 13.60 2.28 -2.69
C SER A 117 14.25 1.16 -1.86
N GLU A 118 14.23 1.29 -0.54
CA GLU A 118 14.74 0.30 0.42
C GLU A 118 14.02 -1.05 0.25
N SER A 119 12.68 -1.05 0.24
CA SER A 119 11.88 -2.27 0.07
C SER A 119 11.58 -2.61 -1.39
N ARG A 120 12.06 -1.80 -2.35
CA ARG A 120 11.80 -1.89 -3.79
C ARG A 120 10.33 -2.15 -4.11
N ALA A 121 9.46 -1.48 -3.37
CA ALA A 121 8.02 -1.73 -3.38
C ALA A 121 7.23 -0.45 -3.55
N LEU A 122 6.06 -0.58 -4.17
CA LEU A 122 4.99 0.40 -4.18
C LEU A 122 3.84 -0.14 -3.34
N ILE A 123 3.52 0.54 -2.25
CA ILE A 123 2.39 0.21 -1.39
C ILE A 123 1.22 1.13 -1.78
N ARG A 124 0.03 0.55 -1.88
CA ARG A 124 -1.23 1.25 -2.08
C ARG A 124 -2.14 0.94 -0.90
N ILE A 125 -2.62 2.00 -0.25
CA ILE A 125 -3.61 1.96 0.81
C ILE A 125 -4.86 2.63 0.25
N SER A 126 -5.99 1.93 0.25
CA SER A 126 -7.26 2.43 -0.27
C SER A 126 -8.42 1.86 0.52
N GLU A 127 -9.64 2.34 0.25
CA GLU A 127 -10.88 1.76 0.78
C GLU A 127 -11.03 0.26 0.43
N ARG A 128 -10.40 -0.22 -0.65
CA ARG A 128 -10.38 -1.65 -1.03
C ARG A 128 -9.36 -2.48 -0.23
N GLY A 129 -8.64 -1.86 0.69
CA GLY A 129 -7.58 -2.48 1.48
C GLY A 129 -6.18 -2.17 0.97
N LEU A 130 -5.24 -2.97 1.46
CA LEU A 130 -3.80 -2.81 1.28
C LEU A 130 -3.30 -3.70 0.15
N SER A 131 -2.44 -3.16 -0.71
CA SER A 131 -1.69 -3.95 -1.68
C SER A 131 -0.25 -3.48 -1.79
N LYS A 132 0.67 -4.42 -1.94
CA LYS A 132 2.10 -4.16 -2.12
C LYS A 132 2.57 -4.75 -3.45
N SER A 133 3.13 -3.90 -4.30
CA SER A 133 3.67 -4.28 -5.60
C SER A 133 5.19 -4.21 -5.57
N VAL A 134 5.87 -5.22 -6.09
CA VAL A 134 7.33 -5.34 -6.12
C VAL A 134 7.80 -5.76 -7.51
N LEU A 135 9.05 -5.44 -7.83
CA LEU A 135 9.70 -5.97 -9.02
C LEU A 135 10.26 -7.36 -8.71
N MET A 136 9.72 -8.36 -9.41
CA MET A 136 10.11 -9.76 -9.23
C MET A 136 10.94 -10.23 -10.41
N LYS A 137 12.18 -10.66 -10.13
CA LYS A 137 13.07 -11.26 -11.12
C LYS A 137 12.87 -12.78 -11.14
N ARG A 138 12.66 -13.33 -12.34
CA ARG A 138 12.55 -14.78 -12.60
C ARG A 138 13.34 -15.17 -13.84
N SER A 139 13.77 -16.42 -13.91
CA SER A 139 14.39 -16.96 -15.11
C SER A 139 13.39 -17.01 -16.27
N LEU A 140 13.87 -16.90 -17.50
CA LEU A 140 12.98 -17.00 -18.67
C LEU A 140 12.28 -18.36 -18.75
N LYS A 141 12.89 -19.43 -18.21
CA LYS A 141 12.30 -20.76 -18.13
C LYS A 141 11.09 -20.78 -17.19
N GLU A 142 11.23 -20.29 -15.96
CA GLU A 142 10.12 -20.18 -15.00
C GLU A 142 8.98 -19.32 -15.56
N LEU A 143 9.29 -18.24 -16.29
CA LEU A 143 8.26 -17.40 -16.90
C LEU A 143 7.51 -18.10 -18.03
N ASP A 144 8.17 -18.99 -18.77
CA ASP A 144 7.54 -19.80 -19.81
C ASP A 144 6.62 -20.86 -19.17
N GLU A 145 7.06 -21.50 -18.08
CA GLU A 145 6.25 -22.43 -17.28
C GLU A 145 5.01 -21.74 -16.69
N ILE A 146 5.15 -20.52 -16.14
CA ILE A 146 4.02 -19.72 -15.65
C ILE A 146 3.06 -19.38 -16.79
N ALA A 147 3.57 -19.00 -17.96
CA ALA A 147 2.75 -18.66 -19.12
C ALA A 147 1.93 -19.86 -19.60
N GLU A 148 2.57 -21.03 -19.70
CA GLU A 148 1.92 -22.29 -20.06
C GLU A 148 0.85 -22.70 -19.05
N GLY A 149 1.13 -22.55 -17.75
CA GLY A 149 0.18 -22.86 -16.68
C GLY A 149 -1.14 -22.06 -16.74
N VAL A 150 -1.14 -20.89 -17.39
CA VAL A 150 -2.35 -20.07 -17.61
C VAL A 150 -2.83 -20.07 -19.06
N GLY A 151 -2.30 -20.95 -19.90
CA GLY A 151 -2.69 -21.07 -21.31
C GLY A 151 -2.29 -19.88 -22.20
N LEU A 152 -1.29 -19.09 -21.78
CA LEU A 152 -0.77 -17.97 -22.55
C LEU A 152 0.48 -18.37 -23.34
N PRO A 153 0.57 -18.01 -24.64
CA PRO A 153 1.81 -18.20 -25.39
C PRO A 153 2.98 -17.47 -24.72
N PRO A 154 4.16 -18.09 -24.53
CA PRO A 154 5.33 -17.47 -23.91
C PRO A 154 5.71 -16.09 -24.50
N ARG A 155 5.54 -15.92 -25.81
CA ARG A 155 5.75 -14.65 -26.51
C ARG A 155 4.77 -13.57 -26.05
N ALA A 156 3.48 -13.91 -25.88
CA ALA A 156 2.46 -13.00 -25.39
C ALA A 156 2.70 -12.63 -23.93
N PHE A 157 3.07 -13.60 -23.09
CA PHE A 157 3.42 -13.33 -21.69
C PHE A 157 4.59 -12.33 -21.60
N LYS A 158 5.71 -12.62 -22.27
CA LYS A 158 6.90 -11.75 -22.28
C LYS A 158 6.61 -10.36 -22.81
N LYS A 159 5.72 -10.23 -23.80
CA LYS A 159 5.31 -8.93 -24.35
C LYS A 159 4.51 -8.12 -23.33
N ASN A 160 3.58 -8.75 -22.61
CA ASN A 160 2.55 -8.05 -21.84
C ASN A 160 2.80 -7.98 -20.32
N TYR A 161 3.66 -8.82 -19.76
CA TYR A 161 3.89 -8.90 -18.30
C TYR A 161 5.35 -8.59 -17.88
N VAL A 162 6.33 -8.83 -18.75
CA VAL A 162 7.76 -8.63 -18.42
C VAL A 162 8.21 -7.18 -18.63
N VAL A 163 8.18 -6.34 -17.58
CA VAL A 163 8.51 -4.91 -17.63
C VAL A 163 9.96 -4.61 -18.00
N ALA A 164 10.89 -5.50 -17.67
CA ALA A 164 12.31 -5.37 -18.02
C ALA A 164 12.96 -6.74 -18.20
N ARG A 165 14.10 -6.79 -18.90
CA ARG A 165 14.89 -8.01 -19.10
C ARG A 165 16.32 -7.79 -18.62
N GLU A 166 16.88 -8.82 -18.02
CA GLU A 166 18.26 -8.82 -17.55
C GLU A 166 18.88 -10.19 -17.85
N LYS A 167 19.78 -10.26 -18.84
CA LYS A 167 20.38 -11.53 -19.32
C LYS A 167 19.31 -12.59 -19.62
N ARG A 168 19.32 -13.72 -18.90
CA ARG A 168 18.36 -14.83 -19.01
C ARG A 168 17.20 -14.74 -18.01
N CYS A 169 16.94 -13.54 -17.48
CA CYS A 169 15.85 -13.27 -16.56
C CYS A 169 14.88 -12.23 -17.11
N GLY A 170 13.61 -12.38 -16.76
CA GLY A 170 12.60 -11.34 -16.92
C GLY A 170 12.22 -10.75 -15.55
N ILE A 171 11.90 -9.46 -15.54
CA ILE A 171 11.39 -8.74 -14.38
C ILE A 171 9.91 -8.48 -14.63
N CYS A 172 9.07 -8.89 -13.69
CA CYS A 172 7.61 -8.67 -13.71
C CYS A 172 7.19 -7.82 -12.51
N VAL A 173 5.99 -7.24 -12.57
CA VAL A 173 5.38 -6.58 -11.41
C VAL A 173 4.56 -7.63 -10.68
N PHE A 174 4.98 -8.00 -9.48
CA PHE A 174 4.22 -8.89 -8.61
C PHE A 174 3.48 -8.05 -7.57
N GLN A 175 2.20 -8.33 -7.35
CA GLN A 175 1.38 -7.67 -6.35
C GLN A 175 0.77 -8.68 -5.39
N ALA A 176 0.92 -8.43 -4.10
CA ALA A 176 0.17 -9.09 -3.05
C ALA A 176 -0.86 -8.10 -2.48
N SER A 177 -2.09 -8.56 -2.32
CA SER A 177 -3.13 -7.87 -1.55
C SER A 177 -3.25 -8.49 -0.16
N TYR A 178 -3.63 -7.68 0.82
CA TYR A 178 -3.77 -8.12 2.20
C TYR A 178 -5.19 -7.90 2.69
N THR A 179 -5.72 -8.91 3.37
CA THR A 179 -7.04 -8.90 3.98
C THR A 179 -6.94 -8.72 5.48
N ARG A 180 -7.97 -8.12 6.06
CA ARG A 180 -8.06 -7.88 7.50
C ARG A 180 -8.52 -9.14 8.22
N SER A 181 -7.78 -9.54 9.25
CA SER A 181 -8.30 -10.54 10.18
C SER A 181 -9.49 -9.97 10.98
N TYR A 182 -10.15 -10.82 11.77
CA TYR A 182 -11.24 -10.40 12.66
C TYR A 182 -10.81 -9.30 13.63
N HIS A 183 -9.57 -9.37 14.12
CA HIS A 183 -9.01 -8.42 15.10
C HIS A 183 -8.74 -7.03 14.49
N ALA A 184 -8.57 -6.95 13.17
CA ALA A 184 -8.32 -5.69 12.47
C ALA A 184 -9.60 -5.11 11.81
N ARG A 185 -10.78 -5.55 12.23
CA ARG A 185 -12.08 -5.04 11.78
C ARG A 185 -12.88 -4.53 12.95
N GLU A 186 -13.76 -3.57 12.72
CA GLU A 186 -14.69 -3.06 13.74
C GLU A 186 -15.52 -4.24 14.30
N PRO A 187 -15.71 -4.32 15.62
CA PRO A 187 -16.46 -5.41 16.20
C PRO A 187 -17.95 -5.27 15.91
N GLU A 188 -18.59 -6.36 15.50
CA GLU A 188 -20.03 -6.38 15.17
C GLU A 188 -20.92 -6.10 16.38
N ASP A 189 -20.45 -6.45 17.59
CA ASP A 189 -21.17 -6.20 18.85
C ASP A 189 -20.91 -4.80 19.44
N GLY A 190 -20.02 -4.01 18.83
CA GLY A 190 -19.64 -2.67 19.29
C GLY A 190 -18.92 -2.64 20.64
N LYS A 191 -18.56 -3.79 21.23
CA LYS A 191 -17.94 -3.84 22.56
C LYS A 191 -16.46 -3.51 22.50
N LEU A 192 -15.93 -3.09 23.65
CA LEU A 192 -14.49 -2.95 23.82
C LEU A 192 -13.82 -4.33 23.79
N ARG A 193 -12.63 -4.38 23.18
CA ARG A 193 -11.81 -5.59 23.03
C ARG A 193 -10.45 -5.38 23.67
N GLU A 194 -9.83 -6.47 24.09
CA GLU A 194 -8.45 -6.48 24.55
C GLU A 194 -7.50 -6.80 23.40
N ILE A 195 -6.40 -6.05 23.33
CA ILE A 195 -5.34 -6.31 22.35
C ILE A 195 -4.64 -7.63 22.66
N ARG A 196 -4.38 -8.42 21.62
CA ARG A 196 -3.54 -9.63 21.70
C ARG A 196 -2.37 -9.43 20.74
N PRO A 197 -1.18 -9.06 21.25
CA PRO A 197 -0.03 -8.71 20.41
C PRO A 197 0.40 -9.83 19.45
N ASP A 198 0.22 -11.08 19.84
CA ASP A 198 0.66 -12.23 19.05
C ASP A 198 -0.25 -12.54 17.84
N LEU A 199 -1.48 -12.01 17.81
CA LEU A 199 -2.43 -12.31 16.73
C LEU A 199 -2.20 -11.42 15.53
N HIS A 200 -2.09 -12.02 14.34
CA HIS A 200 -1.93 -11.29 13.10
C HIS A 200 -3.19 -10.49 12.72
N TRP A 201 -2.99 -9.24 12.33
CA TRP A 201 -4.01 -8.30 11.89
C TRP A 201 -4.18 -8.28 10.37
N LEU A 202 -3.21 -8.84 9.66
CA LEU A 202 -3.24 -9.01 8.22
C LEU A 202 -2.97 -10.46 7.83
N THR A 203 -3.69 -10.89 6.81
CA THR A 203 -3.45 -12.14 6.10
C THR A 203 -3.20 -11.84 4.63
N VAL A 204 -2.40 -12.66 3.97
CA VAL A 204 -2.24 -12.56 2.51
C VAL A 204 -3.57 -12.95 1.87
N GLY A 205 -4.10 -12.06 1.04
CA GLY A 205 -5.25 -12.32 0.20
C GLY A 205 -4.78 -12.86 -1.14
N GLU A 206 -5.01 -12.09 -2.19
CA GLU A 206 -4.67 -12.48 -3.55
C GLU A 206 -3.23 -12.09 -3.91
N GLN A 207 -2.60 -12.92 -4.74
CA GLN A 207 -1.23 -12.73 -5.22
C GLN A 207 -1.21 -12.85 -6.74
N HIS A 208 -0.64 -11.86 -7.43
CA HIS A 208 -0.71 -11.77 -8.87
C HIS A 208 0.57 -11.25 -9.52
N ILE A 209 0.84 -11.70 -10.74
CA ILE A 209 1.66 -10.94 -11.70
C ILE A 209 0.74 -9.97 -12.44
N LEU A 210 1.06 -8.68 -12.37
CA LEU A 210 0.32 -7.64 -13.07
C LEU A 210 0.81 -7.48 -14.51
N PRO A 211 -0.10 -7.15 -15.45
CA PRO A 211 0.30 -6.70 -16.77
C PRO A 211 1.13 -5.40 -16.67
N LYS A 212 1.91 -5.12 -17.71
CA LYS A 212 2.67 -3.87 -17.81
C LYS A 212 1.74 -2.65 -17.69
N PRO A 213 2.21 -1.54 -17.11
CA PRO A 213 1.49 -0.27 -17.17
C PRO A 213 1.08 0.06 -18.61
N GLY A 214 -0.20 0.39 -18.81
CA GLY A 214 -0.79 0.68 -20.12
C GLY A 214 -1.38 -0.51 -20.87
N VAL A 215 -1.14 -1.75 -20.42
CA VAL A 215 -1.76 -2.94 -21.02
C VAL A 215 -3.08 -3.24 -20.30
N LEU A 216 -4.20 -2.97 -20.98
CA LEU A 216 -5.56 -3.15 -20.42
C LEU A 216 -6.23 -4.47 -20.85
N LYS A 217 -5.79 -5.06 -21.96
CA LYS A 217 -6.43 -6.24 -22.56
C LYS A 217 -6.21 -7.54 -21.76
N TYR A 218 -5.18 -7.57 -20.92
CA TYR A 218 -4.74 -8.78 -20.24
C TYR A 218 -5.00 -8.66 -18.73
N PRO A 219 -5.59 -9.68 -18.08
CA PRO A 219 -5.87 -9.64 -16.65
C PRO A 219 -4.61 -9.93 -15.82
N PRO A 220 -4.60 -9.60 -14.51
CA PRO A 220 -3.61 -10.12 -13.58
C PRO A 220 -3.56 -11.66 -13.61
N ILE A 221 -2.36 -12.24 -13.51
CA ILE A 221 -2.14 -13.69 -13.48
C ILE A 221 -1.97 -14.13 -12.02
N PRO A 222 -2.82 -15.01 -11.46
CA PRO A 222 -2.66 -15.53 -10.11
C PRO A 222 -1.34 -16.27 -9.94
N LEU A 223 -0.64 -16.02 -8.84
CA LEU A 223 0.62 -16.68 -8.52
C LEU A 223 0.87 -16.68 -7.01
N ASN A 224 0.74 -17.84 -6.37
CA ASN A 224 0.97 -17.99 -4.92
C ASN A 224 2.46 -18.21 -4.64
N LEU A 225 3.07 -17.30 -3.87
CA LEU A 225 4.49 -17.35 -3.51
C LEU A 225 4.78 -17.07 -2.04
N ILE A 226 3.92 -16.30 -1.38
CA ILE A 226 4.07 -16.01 0.03
C ILE A 226 3.49 -17.19 0.83
N TYR A 227 4.31 -17.76 1.72
CA TYR A 227 4.02 -18.92 2.58
C TYR A 227 3.91 -20.29 1.88
N THR A 228 4.35 -20.40 0.62
CA THR A 228 4.75 -21.67 -0.02
C THR A 228 6.19 -22.00 0.29
#